data_AF-A0A2N2JRV2-F1
#
_entry.id   AF-A0A2N2JRV2-F1
#
_cell.length_a   1.000
_cell.length_b   1.000
_cell.length_c   1.000
_cell.angle_alpha   90.00
_cell.angle_beta   90.00
_cell.angle_gamma   90.00
#
_symmetry.space_group_name_H-M   'P 1'
#
loop_
_entity.id
_entity.type
_entity.pdbx_description
1 polymer ?
#
loop_
_entity_poly.entity_id
_entity_poly.type
_entity_poly.pdbx_seq_one_letter_code
_entity_poly.pdbx_strand_id
1 'polypeptide(L)' 'MSEDLKARVTELFRDKSRGDKKMFYIRDVTKWLPDEDRHAVQNVVKELLNEEVLKYWSSGSSTYIMLTEFFPKE' A
#
# COMPACT_ATOMS: atom_id res chain seq x y z
N MET A 1 -10.95 -5.05 11.92
CA MET A 1 -9.83 -4.08 11.92
C MET A 1 -10.42 -2.70 12.06
N SER A 2 -9.77 -1.76 12.77
CA SER A 2 -10.29 -0.39 12.88
C SER A 2 -10.34 0.24 11.49
N GLU A 3 -11.51 0.68 11.05
CA GLU A 3 -11.72 1.41 9.79
C GLU A 3 -10.79 2.64 9.68
N ASP A 4 -10.42 3.21 10.84
CA ASP A 4 -9.44 4.28 10.98
C ASP A 4 -8.06 3.92 10.39
N LEU A 5 -7.51 2.74 10.72
CA LEU A 5 -6.19 2.34 10.23
C LEU A 5 -6.20 2.15 8.71
N LYS A 6 -7.30 1.61 8.18
CA LYS A 6 -7.48 1.44 6.74
C LYS A 6 -7.54 2.76 5.99
N ALA A 7 -8.28 3.72 6.52
CA ALA A 7 -8.33 5.08 5.99
C ALA A 7 -6.93 5.72 5.99
N ARG A 8 -6.22 5.66 7.13
CA ARG A 8 -4.85 6.20 7.26
C ARG A 8 -3.86 5.57 6.28
N VAL A 9 -3.87 4.24 6.13
CA VAL A 9 -3.00 3.55 5.15
C VAL A 9 -3.33 4.02 3.73
N THR A 10 -4.61 4.12 3.38
CA THR A 10 -5.05 4.56 2.05
C THR A 10 -4.63 6.00 1.76
N GLU A 11 -4.78 6.89 2.74
CA GLU A 11 -4.35 8.29 2.63
C GLU A 11 -2.83 8.41 2.48
N LEU A 12 -2.06 7.62 3.23
CA LEU A 12 -0.60 7.57 3.10
C LEU A 12 -0.18 7.11 1.70
N PHE A 13 -0.83 6.09 1.14
CA PHE A 13 -0.58 5.69 -0.24
C PHE A 13 -0.84 6.84 -1.21
N ARG A 14 -1.95 7.56 -1.05
CA ARG A 14 -2.28 8.72 -1.90
C ARG A 14 -1.24 9.83 -1.76
N ASP A 15 -0.87 10.19 -0.54
CA ASP A 15 0.13 11.23 -0.27
C ASP A 15 1.52 10.86 -0.82
N LYS A 16 2.02 9.66 -0.50
CA LYS A 16 3.33 9.19 -0.99
C LYS A 16 3.36 9.03 -2.51
N SER A 17 2.22 8.68 -3.11
CA SER A 17 2.08 8.58 -4.56
C SER A 17 1.85 9.93 -5.24
N ARG A 18 1.86 11.08 -4.55
CA ARG A 18 1.87 12.39 -5.24
C ARG A 18 3.21 12.70 -5.89
N GLY A 19 4.31 12.20 -5.33
CA GLY A 19 5.65 12.34 -5.90
C GLY A 19 5.92 11.39 -7.08
N ASP A 20 7.18 11.31 -7.51
CA ASP A 20 7.58 10.46 -8.66
C ASP A 20 7.47 8.95 -8.37
N LYS A 21 7.57 8.56 -7.10
CA LYS A 21 7.47 7.16 -6.67
C LYS A 21 6.00 6.75 -6.52
N LYS A 22 5.53 5.80 -7.34
CA LYS A 22 4.18 5.20 -7.24
C LYS A 22 4.17 3.78 -6.68
N MET A 23 5.34 3.16 -6.53
CA MET A 23 5.50 1.74 -6.16
C MET A 23 6.28 1.62 -4.86
N PHE A 24 5.75 0.85 -3.91
CA PHE A 24 6.30 0.75 -2.55
C PHE A 24 6.47 -0.70 -2.12
N TYR A 25 7.56 -0.99 -1.42
CA TYR A 25 7.70 -2.29 -0.76
C TYR A 25 6.78 -2.38 0.45
N ILE A 26 6.27 -3.58 0.76
CA ILE A 26 5.49 -3.80 1.98
C ILE A 26 6.25 -3.35 3.24
N ARG A 27 7.58 -3.51 3.25
CA ARG A 27 8.44 -3.03 4.34
C ARG A 27 8.43 -1.50 4.47
N ASP A 28 8.32 -0.78 3.37
CA ASP A 28 8.24 0.69 3.40
C ASP A 28 6.89 1.11 3.99
N VAL A 29 5.80 0.46 3.59
CA VAL A 29 4.45 0.74 4.11
C VAL A 29 4.38 0.53 5.62
N THR A 30 4.95 -0.57 6.13
CA THR A 30 5.01 -0.82 7.58
C THR A 30 5.86 0.21 8.33
N LYS A 31 6.79 0.92 7.67
CA LYS A 31 7.61 1.96 8.28
C LYS A 31 6.92 3.33 8.33
N TRP A 32 5.84 3.55 7.57
CA TRP A 32 5.09 4.80 7.61
C TRP A 32 4.29 4.96 8.90
N LEU A 33 4.00 3.84 9.57
CA LEU A 33 3.19 3.75 10.77
C LEU A 33 3.98 2.99 11.85
N PRO A 34 5.08 3.57 12.38
CA PRO A 34 5.97 2.86 13.32
C PRO A 34 5.31 2.55 14.67
N ASP A 35 4.28 3.31 15.04
CA ASP A 35 3.50 3.12 16.28
C ASP A 35 2.40 2.06 16.13
N GLU A 36 2.10 1.62 14.90
CA GLU A 36 1.07 0.61 14.64
C GLU A 36 1.67 -0.80 14.62
N ASP A 37 0.86 -1.79 15.01
CA ASP A 37 1.27 -3.18 14.87
C ASP A 37 1.52 -3.54 13.39
N ARG A 38 2.69 -4.13 13.14
CA ARG A 38 3.13 -4.50 11.78
C ARG A 38 2.14 -5.47 11.11
N HIS A 39 1.59 -6.43 11.87
CA HIS A 39 0.65 -7.39 11.30
C HIS A 39 -0.70 -6.73 10.98
N ALA A 40 -1.15 -5.77 11.79
CA ALA A 40 -2.32 -4.96 11.52
C ALA A 40 -2.17 -4.18 10.20
N VAL A 41 -1.04 -3.49 10.00
CA VAL A 41 -0.76 -2.78 8.74
C VAL A 41 -0.72 -3.74 7.55
N GLN A 42 -0.06 -4.90 7.69
CA GLN A 42 -0.01 -5.90 6.61
C GLN A 42 -1.39 -6.48 6.28
N ASN A 43 -2.24 -6.70 7.28
CA ASN A 43 -3.61 -7.17 7.04
C ASN A 43 -4.44 -6.10 6.34
N VAL A 44 -4.29 -4.82 6.69
CA VAL A 44 -4.97 -3.72 6.00
C VAL A 44 -4.55 -3.68 4.53
N VAL A 45 -3.25 -3.81 4.26
CA VAL A 45 -2.75 -3.84 2.88
C VAL A 45 -3.33 -5.02 2.10
N LYS A 46 -3.40 -6.22 2.71
CA LYS A 46 -4.06 -7.39 2.08
C LYS A 46 -5.53 -7.14 1.78
N GLU A 47 -6.25 -6.50 2.70
CA GLU A 47 -7.66 -6.14 2.51
C GLU A 47 -7.82 -5.16 1.34
N LEU A 48 -6.99 -4.12 1.28
CA LEU A 48 -6.99 -3.14 0.19
C LEU A 48 -6.59 -3.76 -1.17
N LEU A 49 -5.76 -4.79 -1.18
CA LEU A 49 -5.44 -5.58 -2.37
C LEU A 49 -6.63 -6.42 -2.83
N ASN A 50 -7.35 -7.06 -1.89
CA ASN A 50 -8.56 -7.83 -2.20
C ASN A 50 -9.69 -6.93 -2.73
N GLU A 51 -9.76 -5.68 -2.27
CA GLU A 51 -10.73 -4.67 -2.73
C GLU A 51 -10.30 -3.94 -4.00
N GLU A 52 -9.19 -4.35 -4.61
CA GLU A 52 -8.64 -3.72 -5.82
C GLU A 52 -8.35 -2.21 -5.67
N VAL A 53 -8.19 -1.72 -4.45
CA VAL A 53 -7.69 -0.35 -4.18
C VAL A 53 -6.18 -0.29 -4.41
N LEU A 54 -5.49 -1.38 -4.05
CA LEU A 54 -4.07 -1.58 -4.32
C LEU A 54 -3.87 -2.71 -5.31
N LYS A 55 -2.74 -2.68 -6.04
CA LYS A 55 -2.27 -3.80 -6.86
C LYS A 55 -0.85 -4.19 -6.52
N TYR A 56 -0.57 -5.48 -6.65
CA TYR A 56 0.79 -5.97 -6.74
C TYR A 56 1.39 -5.66 -8.11
N TRP A 57 2.63 -5.19 -8.09
CA TRP A 57 3.45 -5.07 -9.28
C TRP A 57 4.76 -5.79 -9.03
N SER A 58 5.08 -6.75 -9.89
CA SER A 58 6.30 -7.55 -9.79
C SER A 58 7.29 -7.14 -10.87
N SER A 59 8.52 -6.85 -10.48
CA SER A 59 9.63 -6.61 -11.41
C SER A 59 10.82 -7.45 -11.03
N GLY A 60 11.01 -8.54 -11.78
CA GLY A 60 12.01 -9.55 -11.48
C GLY A 60 11.73 -10.24 -10.14
N SER A 61 12.70 -10.19 -9.23
CA SER A 61 12.61 -10.78 -7.89
C SER A 61 11.91 -9.90 -6.85
N SER A 62 11.51 -8.68 -7.21
CA SER A 62 10.94 -7.69 -6.29
C SER A 62 9.44 -7.51 -6.49
N THR A 63 8.69 -7.52 -5.39
CA THR A 63 7.26 -7.25 -5.35
C THR A 63 6.99 -5.90 -4.72
N TYR A 64 6.20 -5.09 -5.40
CA TYR A 64 5.77 -3.77 -4.99
C TYR A 64 4.26 -3.72 -4.86
N ILE A 65 3.80 -2.71 -4.13
CA ILE A 65 2.40 -2.37 -3.94
C ILE A 65 2.22 -0.93 -4.41
N MET A 66 1.16 -0.69 -5.17
CA MET A 66 0.81 0.63 -5.67
C MET A 66 -0.71 0.80 -5.71
N LEU A 67 -1.18 2.04 -5.77
CA LEU A 67 -2.60 2.31 -6.00
C LEU A 67 -3.00 1.86 -7.40
N THR A 68 -4.18 1.24 -7.51
CA THR A 68 -4.73 0.75 -8.77
C THR A 68 -4.86 1.84 -9.83
N GLU A 69 -5.09 3.09 -9.42
CA GLU A 69 -5.16 4.25 -10.32
C GLU A 69 -3.85 4.53 -11.09
N PHE A 70 -2.70 4.17 -10.50
CA PHE A 70 -1.39 4.32 -11.13
C PHE A 70 -0.94 3.04 -11.85
N PHE A 71 -1.70 1.94 -11.73
CA PHE A 71 -1.36 0.71 -12.42
C PHE A 71 -1.49 0.93 -13.93
N PRO A 72 -0.46 0.61 -14.74
CA PRO A 72 -0.51 0.84 -16.17
C PRO A 72 -1.71 0.09 -16.76
N LYS A 73 -2.59 0.84 -17.42
CA LYS A 73 -3.67 0.26 -18.22
C LYS A 73 -3.06 -0.23 -19.52
N GLU A 74 -3.29 -1.50 -19.82
CA GLU A 74 -2.94 -2.12 -21.10
C GLU A 74 -3.68 -1.44 -22.27
#